data_AF-A0A7X2STK0-F1
#
_entry.id   AF-A0A7X2STK0-F1
#
_cell.length_a   1.000
_cell.length_b   1.000
_cell.length_c   1.000
_cell.angle_alpha   90.00
_cell.angle_beta   90.00
_cell.angle_gamma   90.00
#
_symmetry.space_group_name_H-M   'P 1'
#
loop_
_entity.id
_entity.type
_entity.pdbx_description
1 polymer ?
#
loop_
_entity_poly.entity_id
_entity_poly.type
_entity_poly.pdbx_seq_one_letter_code
_entity_poly.pdbx_strand_id
1 'polypeptide(L)' 'MDLFDNLKQKVAGANKTIVFPEGQEPRIFRAAIRLKNDGLVVPILLGKVDEIKQNVENEGVDLGD' A
#
# COMPACT_ATOMS: atom_id res chain seq x y z
N MET A 1 11.64 17.31 -14.08
CA MET A 1 10.59 16.35 -13.73
C MET A 1 11.24 14.98 -13.68
N ASP A 2 11.21 14.33 -12.51
CA ASP A 2 11.91 13.06 -12.29
C ASP A 2 11.10 11.88 -12.90
N LEU A 3 11.74 10.74 -13.11
CA LEU A 3 11.14 9.54 -13.70
C LEU A 3 9.89 9.09 -12.92
N PHE A 4 9.95 9.10 -11.59
CA PHE A 4 8.83 8.67 -10.75
C PHE A 4 7.63 9.61 -10.82
N ASP A 5 7.84 10.91 -10.95
CA ASP A 5 6.74 11.88 -11.09
C ASP A 5 5.94 11.61 -12.36
N ASN A 6 6.64 11.33 -13.47
CA ASN A 6 6.00 10.97 -14.73
C ASN A 6 5.17 9.68 -14.62
N LEU A 7 5.65 8.68 -13.89
CA LEU A 7 4.92 7.44 -13.67
C LEU A 7 3.70 7.64 -12.78
N LYS A 8 3.84 8.41 -11.69
CA LYS A 8 2.72 8.75 -10.80
C LYS A 8 1.60 9.44 -11.57
N GLN A 9 1.93 10.41 -12.43
CA GLN A 9 0.93 11.11 -13.24
C GLN A 9 0.16 10.19 -14.20
N LYS A 10 0.79 9.13 -14.70
CA LYS A 10 0.12 8.17 -15.61
C LYS A 10 -0.83 7.21 -14.88
N VAL A 11 -0.61 7.00 -13.59
CA VAL A 11 -1.35 6.00 -12.80
C VAL A 11 -2.40 6.64 -11.90
N ALA A 12 -2.18 7.89 -11.46
CA ALA A 12 -3.12 8.64 -10.63
C ALA A 12 -4.53 8.67 -11.26
N GLY A 13 -5.56 8.37 -10.46
CA GLY A 13 -6.96 8.35 -10.89
C GLY A 13 -7.36 7.17 -11.79
N ALA A 14 -6.43 6.30 -12.18
CA ALA A 14 -6.74 5.12 -13.00
C ALA A 14 -7.30 3.93 -12.18
N ASN A 15 -7.41 4.08 -10.85
CA ASN A 15 -7.95 3.09 -9.91
C ASN A 15 -7.40 1.67 -10.13
N LYS A 16 -6.09 1.57 -10.39
CA LYS A 16 -5.44 0.28 -10.64
C LYS A 16 -5.34 -0.51 -9.34
N THR A 17 -5.77 -1.77 -9.37
CA THR A 17 -5.62 -2.68 -8.24
C THR A 17 -4.27 -3.38 -8.29
N ILE A 18 -3.53 -3.38 -7.17
CA ILE A 18 -2.27 -4.12 -7.04
C ILE A 18 -2.35 -5.03 -5.82
N VAL A 19 -2.09 -6.32 -6.04
CA VAL A 19 -2.04 -7.32 -4.97
C VAL A 19 -0.61 -7.43 -4.46
N PHE A 20 -0.45 -7.36 -3.13
CA PHE A 20 0.80 -7.54 -2.40
C PHE A 20 0.75 -8.85 -1.62
N PRO A 21 1.39 -9.92 -2.10
CA PRO A 21 1.33 -11.24 -1.48
C PRO A 21 1.95 -11.30 -0.07
N GLU A 22 2.96 -10.47 0.21
CA GLU A 22 3.63 -10.44 1.52
C GLU A 22 3.03 -9.38 2.46
N GLY A 23 1.71 -9.41 2.68
CA GLY A 23 0.98 -8.38 3.42
C GLY A 23 1.39 -8.20 4.88
N GLN A 24 2.02 -9.21 5.50
CA GLN A 24 2.55 -9.15 6.86
C GLN A 24 3.90 -8.41 6.97
N GLU A 25 4.55 -8.10 5.84
CA GLU A 25 5.88 -7.52 5.83
C GLU A 25 5.84 -5.99 5.98
N PRO A 26 6.58 -5.39 6.93
CA PRO A 26 6.51 -3.96 7.23
C PRO A 26 6.73 -2.99 6.07
N ARG A 27 7.68 -3.27 5.18
CA ARG A 27 7.94 -2.43 4.01
C ARG A 27 6.77 -2.50 3.03
N ILE A 28 6.15 -3.67 2.90
CA ILE A 28 5.04 -3.91 1.97
C ILE A 28 3.78 -3.19 2.41
N PHE A 29 3.31 -3.38 3.64
CA PHE A 29 2.09 -2.68 4.07
C PHE A 29 2.29 -1.17 4.19
N ARG A 30 3.49 -0.69 4.57
CA ARG A 30 3.81 0.75 4.56
C ARG A 30 3.76 1.33 3.14
N ALA A 31 4.27 0.60 2.14
CA ALA A 31 4.19 1.01 0.74
C ALA A 31 2.74 1.02 0.24
N ALA A 32 1.96 -0.02 0.56
CA ALA A 32 0.54 -0.08 0.23
C ALA A 32 -0.24 1.10 0.80
N ILE A 33 -0.08 1.40 2.09
CA ILE A 33 -0.71 2.55 2.75
C ILE A 33 -0.37 3.86 2.03
N ARG A 34 0.92 4.11 1.74
CA ARG A 34 1.35 5.31 1.02
C ARG A 34 0.71 5.42 -0.36
N LEU A 35 0.70 4.32 -1.11
CA LEU A 35 0.12 4.28 -2.45
C LEU A 35 -1.39 4.52 -2.46
N LYS A 36 -2.11 4.03 -1.44
CA LYS A 36 -3.53 4.29 -1.22
C LYS A 36 -3.78 5.76 -0.88
N ASN A 37 -3.03 6.28 0.09
CA ASN A 37 -3.15 7.67 0.57
C ASN A 37 -2.81 8.70 -0.52
N ASP A 38 -1.84 8.38 -1.39
CA ASP A 38 -1.50 9.21 -2.55
C ASP A 38 -2.53 9.08 -3.70
N GLY A 39 -3.56 8.24 -3.56
CA GLY A 39 -4.59 8.02 -4.59
C GLY A 39 -4.05 7.40 -5.89
N LEU A 40 -2.93 6.70 -5.81
CA LEU A 40 -2.24 6.15 -6.98
C LEU A 40 -2.81 4.79 -7.36
N VAL A 41 -3.00 3.91 -6.39
CA VAL A 41 -3.52 2.55 -6.62
C VAL A 41 -4.47 2.12 -5.51
N VAL A 42 -5.23 1.07 -5.78
CA VAL A 42 -6.06 0.33 -4.81
C VAL A 42 -5.28 -0.91 -4.37
N PRO A 43 -4.52 -0.86 -3.27
CA PRO A 43 -3.73 -2.00 -2.83
C PRO A 43 -4.61 -3.08 -2.19
N ILE A 44 -4.24 -4.34 -2.38
CA ILE A 44 -4.80 -5.49 -1.68
C ILE A 44 -3.64 -6.23 -1.01
N LEU A 45 -3.64 -6.30 0.32
CA LEU A 45 -2.68 -7.10 1.08
C LEU A 45 -3.21 -8.53 1.21
N LEU A 46 -2.38 -9.52 0.92
CA LEU A 46 -2.68 -10.93 1.22
C LEU A 46 -1.88 -11.41 2.42
N GLY A 47 -2.48 -12.30 3.19
CA GLY A 47 -1.87 -12.91 4.36
C GLY A 47 -2.92 -13.21 5.44
N LYS A 48 -2.45 -13.60 6.63
CA LYS A 48 -3.33 -13.79 7.78
C LYS A 48 -3.70 -12.42 8.35
N VAL A 49 -4.99 -12.14 8.39
CA VAL A 49 -5.51 -10.83 8.82
C VAL A 49 -5.01 -10.45 10.22
N ASP A 50 -5.01 -11.39 11.16
CA ASP A 50 -4.57 -11.13 12.55
C ASP A 50 -3.08 -10.78 12.63
N GLU A 51 -2.24 -11.47 11.85
CA GLU A 51 -0.79 -11.22 11.80
C GLU A 51 -0.48 -9.85 11.18
N ILE A 52 -1.19 -9.50 10.11
CA ILE A 52 -1.06 -8.20 9.47
C ILE A 52 -1.46 -7.09 10.45
N LYS A 53 -2.62 -7.22 11.11
CA LYS A 53 -3.10 -6.23 12.08
C LYS A 53 -2.13 -6.07 13.25
N GLN A 54 -1.64 -7.18 13.80
CA GLN A 54 -0.65 -7.15 14.88
C GLN A 54 0.64 -6.46 14.46
N ASN A 55 1.17 -6.75 13.26
CA ASN A 55 2.40 -6.11 12.77
C ASN A 55 2.20 -4.62 12.50
N VAL A 56 1.04 -4.22 11.98
CA VAL A 56 0.63 -2.83 11.77
C VAL A 56 0.59 -2.06 13.09
N GLU A 57 -0.04 -2.64 14.13
CA GLU A 57 -0.08 -2.07 15.48
C GLU A 57 1.33 -1.95 16.09
N ASN A 58 2.16 -3.00 16.00
CA ASN A 58 3.54 -2.99 16.49
C ASN A 58 4.40 -1.90 15.82
N GLU A 59 4.15 -1.64 14.54
CA GLU A 59 4.85 -0.65 13.72
C GLU A 59 4.26 0.77 13.85
N GLY A 60 3.19 0.93 14.64
CA GLY A 60 2.53 2.20 14.92
C GLY A 60 1.93 2.87 13.68
N VAL A 61 1.44 2.07 12.73
CA VAL A 61 0.81 2.56 11.50
C VAL A 61 -0.66 2.20 11.43
N ASP A 62 -1.41 2.91 10.60
CA ASP A 62 -2.81 2.64 10.32
C ASP A 62 -2.96 2.13 8.88
N LEU A 63 -3.71 1.05 8.68
CA LEU A 63 -4.01 0.51 7.35
C LEU A 63 -4.92 1.43 6.54
N GLY A 64 -5.66 2.32 7.21
CA GLY A 64 -6.66 3.21 6.60
C GLY A 64 -7.85 2.44 6.04
N ASP A 65 -9.04 3.04 6.11
CA ASP A 65 -10.30 2.45 5.61
C ASP A 65 -10.26 2.16 4.11
#